data_AF-A0A354CXE4-F1
#
_entry.id   AF-A0A354CXE4-F1
#
_cell.length_a   1.000
_cell.length_b   1.000
_cell.length_c   1.000
_cell.angle_alpha   90.00
_cell.angle_beta   90.00
_cell.angle_gamma   90.00
#
_symmetry.space_group_name_H-M   'P 1'
#
loop_
_entity.id
_entity.type
_entity.pdbx_description
1 polymer ?
#
loop_
_entity_poly.entity_id
_entity_poly.type
_entity_poly.pdbx_seq_one_letter_code
_entity_poly.pdbx_strand_id
1 'polypeptide(L)'
;MDRASPVMARISRSGSIWQGLSCAIPPSVLVPGRPLRGHRRSALAGGRREPWLRPPAKLTHQRIVWSLWMGCLVGLSVPVVEAEESCVECHRQMETSAVSPTQVMDHDVHLQRGLSCSACHGGDPTSMDPTVAMDAAKGFVGRPARADIPQFCARCHADPSAMRKYNPNLPTDQYAKYLTSQHGKRFSMGDADVPVCTSCHNAHGIRSKKDPSSPVYPTNIPGTCATCHTDASVMERHGLPVTQHWEYSQSVHGQALLFRGDRAAPHCASCHGSHEAARPGAIAIGNVCAQCHTLTRDLFAKSPHKAAHEALGLPECEVCHGNHLIQKPTDEMLGIGPDALCVQCHEPGSQGYVTAQRMRETIERLKTQLADSEGIVRHAAQLGMDMGDAEFETHEASAKLTQARTYVHSFSAETMNPIVEEGVQHARLASQQGRQAIQAFRFRRQGLWITLLIVGLLILGLLLLIREIEHPRSSSPPH
;
A
#
# COMPACT_ATOMS: atom_id res chain seq x y z
N MET A 1 40.98 26.48 -37.93
CA MET A 1 40.35 26.95 -36.67
C MET A 1 39.65 25.74 -36.06
N ASP A 2 40.34 24.63 -35.81
CA ASP A 2 41.33 24.38 -34.74
C ASP A 2 40.64 24.54 -33.38
N ARG A 3 40.33 23.52 -32.57
CA ARG A 3 40.84 22.14 -32.47
C ARG A 3 39.70 21.17 -32.12
N ALA A 4 39.76 19.98 -32.70
CA ALA A 4 39.12 18.76 -32.22
C ALA A 4 40.17 17.87 -31.53
N SER A 5 39.67 16.88 -30.77
CA SER A 5 40.31 15.61 -30.35
C SER A 5 40.83 15.53 -28.89
N PRO A 6 41.08 14.32 -28.34
CA PRO A 6 40.11 13.20 -28.11
C PRO A 6 40.43 12.41 -26.82
N VAL A 7 39.52 11.55 -26.30
CA VAL A 7 39.91 10.22 -25.73
C VAL A 7 38.73 9.26 -25.85
N MET A 8 38.91 8.22 -26.65
CA MET A 8 38.14 6.98 -26.67
C MET A 8 38.90 5.87 -25.93
N ALA A 9 38.14 4.96 -25.33
CA ALA A 9 38.36 3.49 -25.27
C ALA A 9 39.48 2.88 -24.40
N ARG A 10 39.05 2.11 -23.38
CA ARG A 10 39.40 0.72 -22.99
C ARG A 10 38.74 0.49 -21.61
N ILE A 11 38.04 -0.59 -21.29
CA ILE A 11 38.39 -2.01 -21.39
C ILE A 11 37.11 -2.86 -21.53
N SER A 12 37.10 -3.74 -22.53
CA SER A 12 36.29 -4.96 -22.61
C SER A 12 37.18 -6.14 -22.17
N ARG A 13 36.67 -7.02 -21.29
CA ARG A 13 36.84 -8.50 -21.27
C ARG A 13 36.72 -9.11 -19.86
N SER A 14 35.63 -9.83 -19.63
CA SER A 14 35.56 -11.13 -18.93
C SER A 14 34.11 -11.64 -19.13
N GLY A 15 33.81 -12.59 -20.02
CA GLY A 15 34.24 -13.99 -19.96
C GLY A 15 33.33 -14.75 -18.98
N SER A 16 32.04 -14.91 -19.27
CA SER A 16 31.43 -16.17 -19.73
C SER A 16 31.80 -17.42 -18.92
N ILE A 17 31.03 -17.73 -17.88
CA ILE A 17 30.82 -19.11 -17.38
C ILE A 17 29.34 -19.23 -16.98
N TRP A 18 28.49 -19.64 -17.92
CA TRP A 18 27.21 -20.30 -17.64
C TRP A 18 26.96 -21.32 -18.74
N GLN A 19 27.39 -22.55 -18.48
CA GLN A 19 26.88 -23.73 -19.16
C GLN A 19 25.95 -24.45 -18.20
N GLY A 20 24.70 -24.62 -18.66
CA GLY A 20 23.86 -25.78 -18.37
C GLY A 20 23.28 -25.89 -16.97
N LEU A 21 22.04 -25.43 -16.79
CA LEU A 21 21.04 -26.22 -16.06
C LEU A 21 19.64 -25.92 -16.59
N SER A 22 19.04 -26.99 -17.09
CA SER A 22 17.75 -27.09 -17.76
C SER A 22 16.56 -26.70 -16.87
N CYS A 23 15.50 -26.29 -17.55
CA CYS A 23 14.12 -26.22 -17.08
C CYS A 23 13.75 -27.29 -16.04
N ALA A 24 13.27 -26.85 -14.88
CA ALA A 24 12.40 -27.63 -14.02
C ALA A 24 11.37 -26.72 -13.36
N ILE A 25 10.12 -26.88 -13.80
CA ILE A 25 8.91 -26.30 -13.23
C ILE A 25 8.69 -26.94 -11.84
N PRO A 26 8.55 -26.20 -10.74
CA PRO A 26 8.12 -26.80 -9.49
C PRO A 26 6.60 -27.05 -9.51
N PRO A 27 6.13 -28.23 -9.07
CA PRO A 27 4.71 -28.56 -9.06
C PRO A 27 3.98 -27.88 -7.90
N SER A 28 2.70 -27.63 -8.17
CA SER A 28 1.64 -27.13 -7.30
C SER A 28 1.65 -27.79 -5.92
N VAL A 29 1.78 -26.99 -4.86
CA VAL A 29 1.54 -27.44 -3.48
C VAL A 29 0.04 -27.49 -3.24
N LEU A 30 -0.51 -28.71 -3.26
CA LEU A 30 -1.83 -29.04 -2.75
C LEU A 30 -1.90 -28.73 -1.24
N VAL A 31 -2.86 -27.89 -0.86
CA VAL A 31 -3.28 -27.69 0.54
C VAL A 31 -4.35 -28.73 0.87
N PRO A 32 -4.15 -29.66 1.82
CA PRO A 32 -5.22 -30.54 2.26
C PRO A 32 -6.09 -29.83 3.31
N GLY A 33 -7.37 -29.66 2.98
CA GLY A 33 -8.38 -29.22 3.93
C GLY A 33 -8.57 -30.24 5.07
N ARG A 34 -8.72 -29.74 6.30
CA ARG A 34 -9.26 -30.50 7.43
C ARG A 34 -10.50 -29.80 7.99
N PRO A 35 -11.55 -30.56 8.35
CA PRO A 35 -12.81 -30.03 8.84
C PRO A 35 -12.76 -29.79 10.36
N LEU A 36 -13.29 -28.66 10.83
CA LEU A 36 -13.51 -28.42 12.25
C LEU A 36 -14.90 -28.92 12.64
N ARG A 37 -14.93 -30.05 13.36
CA ARG A 37 -16.07 -30.49 14.17
C ARG A 37 -16.20 -29.61 15.39
N GLY A 38 -17.45 -29.28 15.73
CA GLY A 38 -17.80 -28.49 16.89
C GLY A 38 -17.62 -29.19 18.23
N HIS A 39 -17.39 -28.38 19.26
CA HIS A 39 -17.63 -28.74 20.65
C HIS A 39 -18.31 -27.58 21.39
N ARG A 40 -19.44 -27.93 22.02
CA ARG A 40 -20.11 -27.16 23.06
C ARG A 40 -19.24 -27.10 24.31
N ARG A 41 -19.28 -25.96 25.02
CA ARG A 41 -19.30 -25.82 26.49
C ARG A 41 -19.43 -24.32 26.80
N SER A 42 -20.58 -23.88 27.31
CA SER A 42 -20.87 -23.69 28.74
C SER A 42 -20.20 -22.43 29.30
N ALA A 43 -20.96 -21.34 29.36
CA ALA A 43 -20.61 -20.14 30.12
C ALA A 43 -21.63 -19.95 31.26
N LEU A 44 -21.18 -20.16 32.49
CA LEU A 44 -21.87 -19.77 33.72
C LEU A 44 -21.08 -18.62 34.36
N ALA A 45 -21.79 -17.49 34.49
CA ALA A 45 -21.89 -16.58 35.63
C ALA A 45 -20.65 -15.93 36.30
N GLY A 46 -20.79 -14.61 36.51
CA GLY A 46 -20.14 -13.79 37.55
C GLY A 46 -19.24 -12.71 36.95
N GLY A 47 -19.48 -11.39 37.05
CA GLY A 47 -20.36 -10.61 37.90
C GLY A 47 -19.56 -9.43 38.48
N ARG A 48 -19.83 -8.20 38.00
CA ARG A 48 -19.79 -6.89 38.67
C ARG A 48 -19.43 -5.75 37.70
N ARG A 49 -20.44 -4.95 37.33
CA ARG A 49 -20.28 -3.54 36.93
C ARG A 49 -21.28 -2.73 37.75
N GLU A 50 -20.76 -1.68 38.38
CA GLU A 50 -21.49 -0.72 39.21
C GLU A 50 -22.32 0.28 38.38
N PRO A 51 -23.31 0.96 39.00
CA PRO A 51 -24.42 1.59 38.32
C PRO A 51 -24.21 3.10 38.09
N TRP A 52 -24.43 3.56 36.86
CA TRP A 52 -24.65 4.98 36.58
C TRP A 52 -26.14 5.26 36.39
N LEU A 53 -26.58 6.28 37.13
CA LEU A 53 -27.95 6.74 37.35
C LEU A 53 -28.67 7.16 36.05
N ARG A 54 -29.94 6.75 35.91
CA ARG A 54 -30.89 7.29 34.93
C ARG A 54 -31.78 8.35 35.60
N PRO A 55 -31.99 9.54 35.01
CA PRO A 55 -33.03 10.47 35.46
C PRO A 55 -34.41 10.11 34.84
N PRO A 56 -35.52 10.61 35.43
CA PRO A 56 -36.85 10.09 35.18
C PRO A 56 -37.53 10.69 33.94
N ALA A 57 -38.46 9.91 33.39
CA ALA A 57 -39.30 10.23 32.26
C ALA A 57 -40.29 11.37 32.55
N LYS A 58 -40.43 12.29 31.60
CA LYS A 58 -41.61 13.17 31.49
C LYS A 58 -42.31 12.87 30.17
N LEU A 59 -43.57 12.44 30.28
CA LEU A 59 -44.54 12.40 29.19
C LEU A 59 -44.88 13.83 28.77
N THR A 60 -44.83 14.15 27.48
CA THR A 60 -45.69 15.18 26.88
C THR A 60 -45.84 14.98 25.36
N HIS A 61 -47.11 14.79 24.96
CA HIS A 61 -47.76 15.12 23.68
C HIS A 61 -46.91 15.51 22.46
N GLN A 62 -46.73 14.56 21.53
CA GLN A 62 -46.71 14.84 20.08
C GLN A 62 -46.94 13.54 19.28
N ARG A 63 -48.09 12.93 19.50
CA ARG A 63 -48.68 11.93 18.60
C ARG A 63 -49.95 12.55 18.06
N ILE A 64 -49.97 12.92 16.78
CA ILE A 64 -51.09 13.20 15.85
C ILE A 64 -50.53 14.12 14.74
N VAL A 65 -49.61 13.64 13.90
CA VAL A 65 -49.38 14.15 12.52
C VAL A 65 -48.75 13.06 11.61
N TRP A 66 -48.88 11.77 11.94
CA TRP A 66 -48.23 10.67 11.19
C TRP A 66 -49.25 9.67 10.59
N SER A 67 -50.47 10.12 10.29
CA SER A 67 -51.54 9.24 9.78
C SER A 67 -52.14 9.68 8.43
N LEU A 68 -51.54 10.63 7.73
CA LEU A 68 -52.06 11.16 6.44
C LEU A 68 -51.08 11.04 5.26
N TRP A 69 -50.05 10.19 5.36
CA TRP A 69 -49.06 9.96 4.29
C TRP A 69 -48.84 8.46 4.01
N MET A 70 -49.89 7.65 4.14
CA MET A 70 -49.82 6.19 3.92
C MET A 70 -50.94 5.70 2.99
N GLY A 71 -51.22 6.46 1.93
CA GLY A 71 -52.29 6.13 0.99
C GLY A 71 -52.16 6.83 -0.36
N CYS A 72 -51.03 6.69 -1.06
CA CYS A 72 -50.90 6.91 -2.51
C CYS A 72 -49.51 6.51 -3.05
N LEU A 73 -49.09 5.27 -2.81
CA LEU A 73 -48.00 4.64 -3.56
C LEU A 73 -48.51 3.31 -4.14
N VAL A 74 -49.55 3.41 -4.96
CA VAL A 74 -49.76 2.42 -6.02
C VAL A 74 -48.67 2.71 -7.04
N GLY A 75 -47.73 1.78 -7.15
CA GLY A 75 -46.60 1.87 -8.06
C GLY A 75 -47.07 2.09 -9.49
N LEU A 76 -46.83 3.29 -10.00
CA LEU A 76 -46.55 3.48 -11.41
C LEU A 76 -45.16 2.88 -11.63
N SER A 77 -45.11 1.56 -11.84
CA SER A 77 -44.04 0.96 -12.62
C SER A 77 -44.11 1.61 -14.00
N VAL A 78 -43.32 2.66 -14.18
CA VAL A 78 -42.96 3.11 -15.52
C VAL A 78 -42.34 1.88 -16.18
N PRO A 79 -42.92 1.34 -17.26
CA PRO A 79 -42.22 0.32 -18.02
C PRO A 79 -40.93 0.99 -18.48
N VAL A 80 -39.80 0.51 -17.96
CA VAL A 80 -38.55 0.66 -18.69
C VAL A 80 -38.82 -0.11 -19.97
N VAL A 81 -39.11 0.61 -21.04
CA VAL A 81 -39.06 0.05 -22.38
C VAL A 81 -37.60 -0.33 -22.54
N GLU A 82 -37.26 -1.59 -22.25
CA GLU A 82 -36.10 -2.23 -22.85
C GLU A 82 -36.30 -2.00 -24.34
N ALA A 83 -35.49 -1.11 -24.93
CA ALA A 83 -35.45 -1.03 -26.38
C ALA A 83 -35.11 -2.45 -26.84
N GLU A 84 -36.04 -3.10 -27.55
CA GLU A 84 -35.79 -4.37 -28.23
C GLU A 84 -34.69 -4.11 -29.26
N GLU A 85 -33.44 -4.27 -28.83
CA GLU A 85 -32.26 -4.09 -29.65
C GLU A 85 -32.04 -5.38 -30.44
N SER A 86 -32.59 -5.40 -31.65
CA SER A 86 -32.40 -6.47 -32.64
C SER A 86 -30.94 -6.86 -32.83
N CYS A 87 -30.02 -5.90 -32.67
CA CYS A 87 -28.58 -6.09 -32.72
C CYS A 87 -28.09 -7.16 -31.74
N VAL A 88 -28.45 -7.07 -30.46
CA VAL A 88 -27.95 -8.01 -29.44
C VAL A 88 -28.58 -9.38 -29.64
N GLU A 89 -29.88 -9.43 -29.92
CA GLU A 89 -30.61 -10.69 -30.13
C GLU A 89 -30.04 -11.46 -31.32
N CYS A 90 -29.88 -10.80 -32.47
CA CYS A 90 -29.32 -11.43 -33.66
C CYS A 90 -27.86 -11.84 -33.45
N HIS A 91 -27.00 -10.95 -32.94
CA HIS A 91 -25.57 -11.25 -32.78
C HIS A 91 -25.29 -12.29 -31.70
N ARG A 92 -26.10 -12.39 -30.64
CA ARG A 92 -25.95 -13.41 -29.59
C ARG A 92 -26.15 -14.83 -30.12
N GLN A 93 -27.00 -15.00 -31.13
CA GLN A 93 -27.23 -16.29 -31.79
C GLN A 93 -26.11 -16.67 -32.77
N MET A 94 -25.40 -15.68 -33.31
CA MET A 94 -24.32 -15.89 -34.29
C MET A 94 -22.94 -16.07 -33.64
N GLU A 95 -22.75 -15.49 -32.47
CA GLU A 95 -21.47 -15.47 -31.79
C GLU A 95 -21.27 -16.74 -30.94
N THR A 96 -20.23 -17.52 -31.26
CA THR A 96 -19.94 -18.81 -30.62
C THR A 96 -18.84 -18.76 -29.56
N SER A 97 -18.25 -17.59 -29.31
CA SER A 97 -17.05 -17.44 -28.48
C SER A 97 -17.29 -16.55 -27.26
N ALA A 98 -16.79 -16.97 -26.09
CA ALA A 98 -16.85 -16.23 -24.82
C ALA A 98 -16.20 -14.84 -24.86
N VAL A 99 -15.41 -14.53 -25.89
CA VAL A 99 -14.79 -13.21 -26.09
C VAL A 99 -15.52 -12.34 -27.13
N SER A 100 -16.67 -12.80 -27.62
CA SER A 100 -17.46 -12.05 -28.58
C SER A 100 -18.14 -10.84 -27.93
N PRO A 101 -18.41 -9.75 -28.69
CA PRO A 101 -19.01 -8.54 -28.15
C PRO A 101 -20.27 -8.79 -27.30
N THR A 102 -21.24 -9.57 -27.78
CA THR A 102 -22.50 -9.79 -27.05
C THR A 102 -22.32 -10.66 -25.81
N GLN A 103 -21.27 -11.49 -25.74
CA GLN A 103 -21.00 -12.37 -24.60
C GLN A 103 -20.25 -11.65 -23.46
N VAL A 104 -19.56 -10.54 -23.74
CA VAL A 104 -18.82 -9.77 -22.73
C VAL A 104 -19.55 -8.51 -22.25
N MET A 105 -20.73 -8.22 -22.81
CA MET A 105 -21.45 -6.97 -22.60
C MET A 105 -22.28 -6.89 -21.31
N ASP A 106 -22.55 -8.00 -20.63
CA ASP A 106 -23.39 -8.03 -19.41
C ASP A 106 -22.89 -7.09 -18.29
N HIS A 107 -21.59 -6.76 -18.31
CA HIS A 107 -20.95 -5.88 -17.33
C HIS A 107 -20.44 -4.56 -17.93
N ASP A 108 -20.83 -4.25 -19.16
CA ASP A 108 -20.41 -3.04 -19.84
C ASP A 108 -21.04 -1.79 -19.20
N VAL A 109 -20.21 -0.80 -18.87
CA VAL A 109 -20.67 0.43 -18.21
C VAL A 109 -21.50 1.33 -19.11
N HIS A 110 -21.38 1.21 -20.43
CA HIS A 110 -22.20 1.94 -21.40
C HIS A 110 -23.58 1.30 -21.48
N LEU A 111 -23.65 -0.04 -21.55
CA LEU A 111 -24.94 -0.76 -21.56
C LEU A 111 -25.75 -0.47 -20.29
N GLN A 112 -25.09 -0.47 -19.12
CA GLN A 112 -25.71 -0.10 -17.84
C GLN A 112 -26.26 1.34 -17.79
N ARG A 113 -25.89 2.19 -18.76
CA ARG A 113 -26.36 3.57 -18.91
C ARG A 113 -27.30 3.75 -20.10
N GLY A 114 -27.82 2.65 -20.66
CA GLY A 114 -28.75 2.66 -21.78
C GLY A 114 -28.09 3.00 -23.11
N LEU A 115 -26.76 2.85 -23.22
CA LEU A 115 -26.04 2.98 -24.47
C LEU A 115 -25.79 1.57 -25.02
N SER A 116 -26.64 1.15 -25.95
CA SER A 116 -26.59 -0.15 -26.63
C SER A 116 -25.60 -0.14 -27.81
N CYS A 117 -25.60 -1.22 -28.60
CA CYS A 117 -24.74 -1.40 -29.77
C CYS A 117 -24.83 -0.23 -30.75
N SER A 118 -26.06 0.20 -31.07
CA SER A 118 -26.35 1.27 -32.02
C SER A 118 -25.84 2.64 -31.54
N ALA A 119 -25.76 2.87 -30.22
CA ALA A 119 -25.17 4.10 -29.68
C ALA A 119 -23.68 4.23 -30.02
N CYS A 120 -22.99 3.11 -30.21
CA CYS A 120 -21.58 3.09 -30.60
C CYS A 120 -21.39 2.94 -32.11
N HIS A 121 -22.10 2.00 -32.72
CA HIS A 121 -21.92 1.55 -34.09
C HIS A 121 -22.91 2.16 -35.08
N GLY A 122 -23.92 2.92 -34.65
CA GLY A 122 -24.99 3.45 -35.49
C GLY A 122 -25.95 2.38 -36.00
N GLY A 123 -26.70 2.71 -37.05
CA GLY A 123 -27.67 1.79 -37.66
C GLY A 123 -29.07 1.88 -37.08
N ASP A 124 -29.93 0.94 -37.46
CA ASP A 124 -31.33 0.84 -36.99
C ASP A 124 -31.50 -0.33 -36.03
N PRO A 125 -31.60 -0.06 -34.71
CA PRO A 125 -31.72 -1.12 -33.72
C PRO A 125 -33.08 -1.82 -33.70
N THR A 126 -34.05 -1.37 -34.51
CA THR A 126 -35.42 -1.92 -34.51
C THR A 126 -35.64 -3.01 -35.55
N SER A 127 -34.66 -3.28 -36.42
CA SER A 127 -34.79 -4.24 -37.51
C SER A 127 -33.86 -5.44 -37.38
N MET A 128 -34.39 -6.65 -37.53
CA MET A 128 -33.60 -7.88 -37.61
C MET A 128 -33.01 -8.11 -39.02
N ASP A 129 -33.34 -7.27 -40.01
CA ASP A 129 -32.77 -7.37 -41.36
C ASP A 129 -31.39 -6.70 -41.39
N PRO A 130 -30.29 -7.44 -41.64
CA PRO A 130 -28.93 -6.89 -41.70
C PRO A 130 -28.78 -5.70 -42.65
N THR A 131 -29.51 -5.70 -43.77
CA THR A 131 -29.43 -4.64 -44.79
C THR A 131 -30.07 -3.33 -44.34
N VAL A 132 -31.01 -3.41 -43.39
CA VAL A 132 -31.72 -2.25 -42.81
C VAL A 132 -31.08 -1.81 -41.49
N ALA A 133 -30.65 -2.77 -40.68
CA ALA A 133 -30.03 -2.56 -39.38
C ALA A 133 -28.61 -1.98 -39.50
N MET A 134 -27.82 -2.48 -40.45
CA MET A 134 -26.43 -2.06 -40.68
C MET A 134 -26.30 -1.11 -41.88
N ASP A 135 -27.35 -0.34 -42.17
CA ASP A 135 -27.34 0.64 -43.25
C ASP A 135 -26.42 1.82 -42.92
N ALA A 136 -25.41 2.05 -43.75
CA ALA A 136 -24.49 3.18 -43.63
C ALA A 136 -25.23 4.54 -43.71
N ALA A 137 -26.35 4.62 -44.44
CA ALA A 137 -27.17 5.83 -44.50
C ALA A 137 -27.80 6.20 -43.16
N LYS A 138 -27.93 5.23 -42.24
CA LYS A 138 -28.36 5.41 -40.86
C LYS A 138 -27.19 5.55 -39.88
N GLY A 139 -26.01 5.89 -40.40
CA GLY A 139 -24.82 6.14 -39.60
C GLY A 139 -24.13 4.88 -39.09
N PHE A 140 -24.43 3.70 -39.65
CA PHE A 140 -23.73 2.48 -39.27
C PHE A 140 -22.25 2.54 -39.69
N VAL A 141 -21.33 2.32 -38.74
CA VAL A 141 -19.87 2.43 -38.96
C VAL A 141 -19.12 1.09 -38.89
N GLY A 142 -19.81 -0.02 -38.61
CA GLY A 142 -19.17 -1.33 -38.47
C GLY A 142 -18.06 -1.31 -37.43
N ARG A 143 -16.95 -2.02 -37.67
CA ARG A 143 -15.77 -2.02 -36.80
C ARG A 143 -14.89 -0.78 -37.08
N PRO A 144 -14.77 0.19 -36.15
CA PRO A 144 -13.90 1.35 -36.37
C PRO A 144 -12.45 0.93 -36.58
N ALA A 145 -11.75 1.64 -37.47
CA ALA A 145 -10.32 1.41 -37.65
C ALA A 145 -9.56 1.85 -36.39
N ARG A 146 -8.43 1.18 -36.09
CA ARG A 146 -7.63 1.48 -34.90
C ARG A 146 -7.21 2.94 -34.83
N ALA A 147 -6.90 3.54 -35.99
CA ALA A 147 -6.55 4.95 -36.16
C ALA A 147 -7.61 5.91 -35.61
N ASP A 148 -8.88 5.52 -35.70
CA ASP A 148 -10.03 6.37 -35.36
C ASP A 148 -10.49 6.19 -33.90
N ILE A 149 -10.00 5.16 -33.19
CA ILE A 149 -10.47 4.81 -31.84
C ILE A 149 -10.38 5.99 -30.86
N PRO A 150 -9.27 6.76 -30.78
CA PRO A 150 -9.20 7.88 -29.83
C PRO A 150 -10.30 8.92 -30.05
N GLN A 151 -10.51 9.35 -31.30
CA GLN A 151 -11.56 10.31 -31.68
C GLN A 151 -12.97 9.70 -31.49
N PHE A 152 -13.13 8.42 -31.82
CA PHE A 152 -14.38 7.69 -31.66
C PHE A 152 -14.85 7.69 -30.20
N CYS A 153 -13.94 7.43 -29.25
CA CYS A 153 -14.26 7.55 -27.82
C CYS A 153 -14.48 9.01 -27.40
N ALA A 154 -13.67 9.94 -27.93
CA ALA A 154 -13.71 11.36 -27.59
C ALA A 154 -15.03 12.05 -27.96
N ARG A 155 -15.78 11.56 -28.97
CA ARG A 155 -17.08 12.14 -29.35
C ARG A 155 -18.06 12.27 -28.18
N CYS A 156 -17.94 11.41 -27.18
CA CYS A 156 -18.71 11.49 -25.93
C CYS A 156 -17.79 11.84 -24.75
N HIS A 157 -16.65 11.17 -24.60
CA HIS A 157 -15.78 11.32 -23.42
C HIS A 157 -14.95 12.61 -23.42
N ALA A 158 -14.96 13.39 -24.49
CA ALA A 158 -14.43 14.75 -24.54
C ALA A 158 -15.53 15.82 -24.63
N ASP A 159 -16.81 15.43 -24.68
CA ASP A 159 -17.95 16.36 -24.69
C ASP A 159 -18.56 16.48 -23.27
N PRO A 160 -18.43 17.65 -22.62
CA PRO A 160 -19.05 17.90 -21.32
C PRO A 160 -20.57 17.78 -21.33
N SER A 161 -21.24 18.03 -22.47
CA SER A 161 -22.69 17.96 -22.58
C SER A 161 -23.17 16.51 -22.53
N ALA A 162 -22.54 15.64 -23.33
CA ALA A 162 -22.76 14.19 -23.27
C ALA A 162 -22.45 13.65 -21.87
N MET A 163 -21.28 13.96 -21.29
CA MET A 163 -20.91 13.41 -19.99
C MET A 163 -21.79 13.93 -18.85
N ARG A 164 -22.28 15.16 -18.90
CA ARG A 164 -23.26 15.66 -17.91
C ARG A 164 -24.55 14.84 -17.90
N LYS A 165 -24.99 14.35 -19.06
CA LYS A 165 -26.19 13.51 -19.18
C LYS A 165 -25.98 12.12 -18.60
N TYR A 166 -24.84 11.47 -18.89
CA TYR A 166 -24.62 10.05 -18.56
C TYR A 166 -23.82 9.82 -17.27
N ASN A 167 -22.80 10.64 -17.00
CA ASN A 167 -21.97 10.57 -15.80
C ASN A 167 -21.23 11.89 -15.53
N PRO A 168 -21.85 12.85 -14.82
CA PRO A 168 -21.27 14.17 -14.59
C PRO A 168 -19.98 14.16 -13.75
N ASN A 169 -19.67 13.05 -13.07
CA ASN A 169 -18.47 12.90 -12.27
C ASN A 169 -17.24 12.42 -13.08
N LEU A 170 -17.42 12.08 -14.36
CA LEU A 170 -16.31 11.65 -15.21
C LEU A 170 -15.66 12.87 -15.86
N PRO A 171 -14.33 13.07 -15.72
CA PRO A 171 -13.64 14.15 -16.39
C PRO A 171 -13.66 13.99 -17.92
N THR A 172 -13.79 15.10 -18.65
CA THR A 172 -13.85 15.13 -20.12
C THR A 172 -12.54 15.56 -20.77
N ASP A 173 -11.47 15.70 -20.00
CA ASP A 173 -10.15 16.12 -20.47
C ASP A 173 -9.23 14.94 -20.83
N GLN A 174 -9.71 13.69 -20.71
CA GLN A 174 -8.88 12.49 -20.87
C GLN A 174 -8.33 12.33 -22.28
N TYR A 175 -9.10 12.69 -23.31
CA TYR A 175 -8.61 12.69 -24.69
C TYR A 175 -7.50 13.72 -24.89
N ALA A 176 -7.67 14.94 -24.36
CA ALA A 176 -6.63 15.96 -24.41
C ALA A 176 -5.35 15.51 -23.68
N LYS A 177 -5.49 14.88 -22.51
CA LYS A 177 -4.37 14.27 -21.76
C LYS A 177 -3.68 13.15 -22.55
N TYR A 178 -4.43 12.29 -23.22
CA TYR A 178 -3.87 11.27 -24.09
C TYR A 178 -3.01 11.87 -25.21
N LEU A 179 -3.44 12.96 -25.84
CA LEU A 179 -2.67 13.61 -26.90
C LEU A 179 -1.35 14.20 -26.40
N THR A 180 -1.22 14.55 -25.11
CA THR A 180 0.04 15.03 -24.54
C THR A 180 1.00 13.89 -24.17
N SER A 181 0.48 12.65 -24.06
CA SER A 181 1.25 11.46 -23.72
C SER A 181 2.24 11.04 -24.81
N GLN A 182 3.26 10.27 -24.42
CA GLN A 182 4.18 9.70 -25.41
C GLN A 182 3.47 8.69 -26.33
N HIS A 183 2.46 7.97 -25.81
CA HIS A 183 1.62 7.07 -26.58
C HIS A 183 0.83 7.83 -27.65
N GLY A 184 0.08 8.86 -27.26
CA GLY A 184 -0.73 9.67 -28.18
C GLY A 184 0.10 10.48 -29.19
N LYS A 185 1.26 11.01 -28.77
CA LYS A 185 2.21 11.69 -29.67
C LYS A 185 2.73 10.76 -30.76
N ARG A 186 3.17 9.54 -30.40
CA ARG A 186 3.65 8.53 -31.36
C ARG A 186 2.52 8.04 -32.25
N PHE A 187 1.35 7.79 -31.66
CA PHE A 187 0.17 7.36 -32.41
C PHE A 187 -0.21 8.37 -33.50
N SER A 188 -0.17 9.66 -33.16
CA SER A 188 -0.42 10.77 -34.10
C SER A 188 0.63 10.86 -35.22
N MET A 189 1.81 10.27 -35.03
CA MET A 189 2.87 10.15 -36.04
C MET A 189 2.75 8.86 -36.89
N GLY A 190 1.68 8.08 -36.71
CA GLY A 190 1.43 6.84 -37.46
C GLY A 190 2.04 5.58 -36.82
N ASP A 191 2.53 5.67 -35.59
CA ASP A 191 3.04 4.52 -34.86
C ASP A 191 1.88 3.61 -34.41
N ALA A 192 1.75 2.45 -35.04
CA ALA A 192 0.68 1.49 -34.75
C ALA A 192 0.96 0.63 -33.50
N ASP A 193 2.19 0.63 -32.99
CA ASP A 193 2.61 -0.23 -31.87
C ASP A 193 2.26 0.37 -30.49
N VAL A 194 1.93 1.67 -30.45
CA VAL A 194 1.59 2.35 -29.19
C VAL A 194 0.10 2.24 -28.85
N PRO A 195 -0.28 2.17 -27.56
CA PRO A 195 -1.65 1.91 -27.14
C PRO A 195 -2.63 3.05 -27.43
N VAL A 196 -3.91 2.67 -27.60
CA VAL A 196 -5.08 3.57 -27.71
C VAL A 196 -6.06 3.27 -26.57
N CYS A 197 -7.20 3.97 -26.52
CA CYS A 197 -8.19 3.84 -25.44
C CYS A 197 -8.58 2.38 -25.13
N THR A 198 -8.83 1.60 -26.19
CA THR A 198 -9.26 0.20 -26.09
C THR A 198 -8.14 -0.75 -25.67
N SER A 199 -6.87 -0.34 -25.74
CA SER A 199 -5.74 -1.14 -25.26
C SER A 199 -5.73 -1.30 -23.74
N CYS A 200 -6.36 -0.38 -23.00
CA CYS A 200 -6.48 -0.46 -21.54
C CYS A 200 -7.93 -0.68 -21.08
N HIS A 201 -8.92 -0.16 -21.81
CA HIS A 201 -10.33 -0.25 -21.40
C HIS A 201 -11.12 -1.40 -22.05
N ASN A 202 -10.51 -2.15 -22.99
CA ASN A 202 -11.18 -3.00 -23.96
C ASN A 202 -12.06 -2.22 -24.96
N ALA A 203 -12.46 -2.88 -26.06
CA ALA A 203 -13.39 -2.30 -27.04
C ALA A 203 -14.86 -2.60 -26.70
N HIS A 204 -15.12 -3.75 -26.05
CA HIS A 204 -16.44 -4.19 -25.59
C HIS A 204 -16.30 -4.74 -24.17
N GLY A 205 -17.40 -4.77 -23.41
CA GLY A 205 -17.37 -5.20 -22.02
C GLY A 205 -16.53 -4.24 -21.18
N ILE A 206 -16.60 -2.95 -21.49
CA ILE A 206 -15.83 -1.90 -20.82
C ILE A 206 -16.30 -1.82 -19.38
N ARG A 207 -15.40 -2.13 -18.44
CA ARG A 207 -15.72 -2.17 -17.01
C ARG A 207 -15.30 -0.89 -16.30
N SER A 208 -16.05 -0.54 -15.27
CA SER A 208 -15.72 0.58 -14.38
C SER A 208 -14.35 0.39 -13.75
N LYS A 209 -13.56 1.46 -13.57
CA LYS A 209 -12.29 1.40 -12.82
C LYS A 209 -12.43 0.96 -11.35
N LYS A 210 -13.67 0.90 -10.84
CA LYS A 210 -13.99 0.41 -9.49
C LYS A 210 -14.27 -1.09 -9.46
N ASP A 211 -14.40 -1.72 -10.63
CA ASP A 211 -14.66 -3.15 -10.77
C ASP A 211 -13.34 -3.93 -10.73
N PRO A 212 -13.16 -4.89 -9.81
CA PRO A 212 -11.93 -5.70 -9.71
C PRO A 212 -11.55 -6.47 -10.98
N SER A 213 -12.51 -6.74 -11.87
CA SER A 213 -12.27 -7.42 -13.15
C SER A 213 -11.89 -6.45 -14.27
N SER A 214 -11.89 -5.13 -14.02
CA SER A 214 -11.46 -4.14 -15.00
C SER A 214 -9.93 -4.17 -15.18
N PRO A 215 -9.39 -4.11 -16.41
CA PRO A 215 -7.94 -4.01 -16.59
C PRO A 215 -7.34 -2.73 -15.98
N VAL A 216 -8.14 -1.66 -15.86
CA VAL A 216 -7.73 -0.38 -15.24
C VAL A 216 -8.10 -0.29 -13.76
N TYR A 217 -8.42 -1.42 -13.13
CA TYR A 217 -8.55 -1.49 -11.69
C TYR A 217 -7.18 -1.36 -11.00
N PRO A 218 -7.04 -0.69 -9.83
CA PRO A 218 -5.73 -0.36 -9.25
C PRO A 218 -4.72 -1.52 -9.19
N THR A 219 -5.13 -2.71 -8.76
CA THR A 219 -4.24 -3.89 -8.66
C THR A 219 -3.92 -4.54 -10.01
N ASN A 220 -4.70 -4.23 -11.06
CA ASN A 220 -4.53 -4.80 -12.41
C ASN A 220 -3.71 -3.87 -13.32
N ILE A 221 -3.64 -2.57 -13.00
CA ILE A 221 -2.89 -1.57 -13.80
C ILE A 221 -1.45 -2.01 -14.10
N PRO A 222 -0.65 -2.53 -13.13
CA PRO A 222 0.69 -3.00 -13.45
C PRO A 222 0.72 -4.07 -14.53
N GLY A 223 -0.22 -5.04 -14.49
CA GLY A 223 -0.37 -6.07 -15.52
C GLY A 223 -0.83 -5.49 -16.86
N THR A 224 -1.75 -4.53 -16.85
CA THR A 224 -2.20 -3.83 -18.07
C THR A 224 -1.07 -3.10 -18.76
N CYS A 225 -0.19 -2.43 -18.01
CA CYS A 225 1.01 -1.81 -18.55
C CYS A 225 2.01 -2.87 -19.08
N ALA A 226 2.18 -3.97 -18.35
CA ALA A 226 3.11 -5.05 -18.68
C ALA A 226 2.80 -5.70 -20.03
N THR A 227 1.53 -5.73 -20.46
CA THR A 227 1.11 -6.26 -21.79
C THR A 227 2.01 -5.77 -22.93
N CYS A 228 2.44 -4.50 -22.90
CA CYS A 228 3.41 -3.96 -23.85
C CYS A 228 4.78 -3.73 -23.23
N HIS A 229 4.86 -3.27 -21.97
CA HIS A 229 6.12 -2.89 -21.34
C HIS A 229 7.01 -4.06 -20.91
N THR A 230 6.58 -5.30 -21.07
CA THR A 230 7.47 -6.48 -20.95
C THR A 230 7.66 -7.20 -22.28
N ASP A 231 7.09 -6.69 -23.39
CA ASP A 231 7.30 -7.23 -24.72
C ASP A 231 8.58 -6.64 -25.32
N ALA A 232 9.64 -7.45 -25.42
CA ALA A 232 10.91 -7.05 -25.98
C ALA A 232 10.77 -6.56 -27.43
N SER A 233 9.90 -7.18 -28.23
CA SER A 233 9.72 -6.79 -29.63
C SER A 233 9.18 -5.37 -29.76
N VAL A 234 8.28 -4.96 -28.87
CA VAL A 234 7.69 -3.61 -28.86
C VAL A 234 8.67 -2.62 -28.21
N MET A 235 9.25 -2.96 -27.06
CA MET A 235 10.11 -2.04 -26.31
C MET A 235 11.45 -1.76 -26.99
N GLU A 236 12.08 -2.75 -27.64
CA GLU A 236 13.34 -2.55 -28.38
C GLU A 236 13.15 -1.58 -29.56
N ARG A 237 12.03 -1.66 -30.28
CA ARG A 237 11.69 -0.70 -31.36
C ARG A 237 11.56 0.74 -30.87
N HIS A 238 11.31 0.93 -29.57
CA HIS A 238 11.19 2.24 -28.94
C HIS A 238 12.41 2.61 -28.07
N GLY A 239 13.44 1.77 -28.01
CA GLY A 239 14.63 1.99 -27.20
C GLY A 239 14.36 2.03 -25.70
N LEU A 240 13.38 1.25 -25.23
CA LEU A 240 12.97 1.18 -23.83
C LEU A 240 13.39 -0.16 -23.20
N PRO A 241 13.71 -0.18 -21.88
CA PRO A 241 13.88 -1.44 -21.16
C PRO A 241 12.56 -2.21 -21.04
N VAL A 242 12.66 -3.49 -20.67
CA VAL A 242 11.52 -4.38 -20.36
C VAL A 242 11.43 -4.76 -18.87
N THR A 243 12.31 -4.22 -18.04
CA THR A 243 12.48 -4.64 -16.64
C THR A 243 11.51 -3.97 -15.68
N GLN A 244 10.84 -2.88 -16.08
CA GLN A 244 10.12 -1.96 -15.20
C GLN A 244 8.99 -2.64 -14.42
N HIS A 245 8.26 -3.56 -15.05
CA HIS A 245 7.21 -4.30 -14.37
C HIS A 245 7.79 -5.24 -13.30
N TRP A 246 8.88 -5.95 -13.63
CA TRP A 246 9.57 -6.80 -12.67
C TRP A 246 10.13 -5.98 -11.52
N GLU A 247 10.85 -4.89 -11.80
CA GLU A 247 11.40 -3.97 -10.80
C GLU A 247 10.31 -3.42 -9.88
N TYR A 248 9.21 -2.93 -10.47
CA TYR A 248 8.05 -2.47 -9.71
C TYR A 248 7.50 -3.55 -8.80
N SER A 249 7.35 -4.79 -9.28
CA SER A 249 6.85 -5.91 -8.47
C SER A 249 7.73 -6.20 -7.24
N GLN A 250 9.03 -5.92 -7.32
CA GLN A 250 9.99 -6.08 -6.23
C GLN A 250 10.07 -4.85 -5.31
N SER A 251 9.55 -3.70 -5.73
CA SER A 251 9.57 -2.47 -4.95
C SER A 251 8.61 -2.53 -3.75
N VAL A 252 8.83 -1.66 -2.76
CA VAL A 252 7.92 -1.53 -1.61
C VAL A 252 6.48 -1.19 -2.01
N HIS A 253 6.30 -0.43 -3.09
CA HIS A 253 4.99 -0.06 -3.63
C HIS A 253 4.32 -1.25 -4.31
N GLY A 254 5.05 -2.00 -5.14
CA GLY A 254 4.53 -3.22 -5.76
C GLY A 254 4.24 -4.32 -4.74
N GLN A 255 5.09 -4.49 -3.73
CA GLN A 255 4.84 -5.40 -2.60
C GLN A 255 3.56 -5.03 -1.83
N ALA A 256 3.32 -3.73 -1.61
CA ALA A 256 2.09 -3.27 -0.98
C ALA A 256 0.85 -3.51 -1.85
N LEU A 257 0.91 -3.14 -3.13
CA LEU A 257 -0.23 -3.22 -4.04
C LEU A 257 -0.56 -4.66 -4.46
N LEU A 258 0.42 -5.40 -4.99
CA LEU A 258 0.22 -6.68 -5.65
C LEU A 258 0.10 -7.84 -4.66
N PHE A 259 0.84 -7.80 -3.55
CA PHE A 259 0.88 -8.91 -2.59
C PHE A 259 0.01 -8.66 -1.37
N ARG A 260 0.00 -7.43 -0.82
CA ARG A 260 -0.86 -7.08 0.32
C ARG A 260 -2.24 -6.58 -0.08
N GLY A 261 -2.47 -6.30 -1.37
CA GLY A 261 -3.74 -5.76 -1.86
C GLY A 261 -4.03 -4.33 -1.39
N ASP A 262 -3.01 -3.60 -0.94
CA ASP A 262 -3.15 -2.23 -0.46
C ASP A 262 -3.34 -1.28 -1.64
N ARG A 263 -4.59 -0.91 -1.91
CA ARG A 263 -4.97 -0.04 -3.03
C ARG A 263 -4.57 1.42 -2.81
N ALA A 264 -4.14 1.79 -1.60
CA ALA A 264 -3.57 3.12 -1.36
C ALA A 264 -2.11 3.19 -1.83
N ALA A 265 -1.45 2.04 -2.05
CA ALA A 265 -0.11 2.01 -2.62
C ALA A 265 -0.12 2.48 -4.09
N PRO A 266 0.87 3.26 -4.53
CA PRO A 266 0.91 3.80 -5.88
C PRO A 266 1.18 2.70 -6.92
N HIS A 267 0.53 2.82 -8.07
CA HIS A 267 0.72 1.98 -9.25
C HIS A 267 1.35 2.79 -10.39
N CYS A 268 1.57 2.16 -11.55
CA CYS A 268 2.22 2.80 -12.72
C CYS A 268 1.57 4.16 -13.06
N ALA A 269 0.25 4.21 -13.18
CA ALA A 269 -0.48 5.44 -13.47
C ALA A 269 -0.50 6.48 -12.31
N SER A 270 -0.14 6.12 -11.08
CA SER A 270 0.01 7.10 -9.98
C SER A 270 1.24 7.99 -10.20
N CYS A 271 2.30 7.43 -10.79
CA CYS A 271 3.53 8.16 -11.08
C CYS A 271 3.57 8.75 -12.50
N HIS A 272 3.05 7.99 -13.48
CA HIS A 272 3.07 8.36 -14.89
C HIS A 272 1.81 9.12 -15.34
N GLY A 273 0.76 9.18 -14.52
CA GLY A 273 -0.57 9.66 -14.94
C GLY A 273 -1.36 8.57 -15.68
N SER A 274 -2.69 8.64 -15.61
CA SER A 274 -3.57 7.61 -16.19
C SER A 274 -3.76 7.75 -17.69
N HIS A 275 -3.91 8.98 -18.20
CA HIS A 275 -4.11 9.24 -19.62
C HIS A 275 -2.96 10.04 -20.22
N GLU A 276 -2.22 10.80 -19.41
CA GLU A 276 -0.99 11.47 -19.79
C GLU A 276 0.17 10.50 -19.99
N ALA A 277 0.20 9.38 -19.26
CA ALA A 277 1.25 8.34 -19.31
C ALA A 277 2.66 8.92 -19.56
N ALA A 278 2.97 10.02 -18.86
CA ALA A 278 4.10 10.87 -19.16
C ALA A 278 5.39 10.20 -18.70
N ARG A 279 6.49 10.51 -19.39
CA ARG A 279 7.82 10.23 -18.83
C ARG A 279 8.04 11.17 -17.64
N PRO A 280 8.37 10.65 -16.45
CA PRO A 280 8.58 11.47 -15.28
C PRO A 280 9.63 12.54 -15.50
N GLY A 281 10.63 12.39 -16.39
CA GLY A 281 11.59 13.46 -16.71
C GLY A 281 11.02 14.72 -17.38
N ALA A 282 9.76 14.70 -17.84
CA ALA A 282 9.01 15.90 -18.24
C ALA A 282 8.31 16.59 -17.05
N ILE A 283 8.31 15.95 -15.88
CA ILE A 283 7.76 16.38 -14.60
C ILE A 283 8.97 16.48 -13.63
N ALA A 284 8.95 17.34 -12.63
CA ALA A 284 9.96 17.21 -11.58
C ALA A 284 9.64 15.91 -10.81
N ILE A 285 10.45 14.86 -10.92
CA ILE A 285 10.22 13.55 -10.27
C ILE A 285 9.94 13.70 -8.78
N GLY A 286 10.61 14.64 -8.10
CA GLY A 286 10.33 14.97 -6.70
C GLY A 286 8.89 15.38 -6.42
N ASN A 287 8.20 16.03 -7.37
CA ASN A 287 6.78 16.38 -7.24
C ASN A 287 5.85 15.17 -7.36
N VAL A 288 6.26 14.12 -8.07
CA VAL A 288 5.50 12.86 -8.12
C VAL A 288 5.53 12.19 -6.75
N CYS A 289 6.71 12.07 -6.15
CA CYS A 289 6.88 11.53 -4.80
C CYS A 289 6.16 12.38 -3.75
N ALA A 290 6.16 13.71 -3.92
CA ALA A 290 5.56 14.67 -3.00
C ALA A 290 4.03 14.54 -2.85
N GLN A 291 3.33 13.88 -3.79
CA GLN A 291 1.88 13.68 -3.67
C GLN A 291 1.51 12.88 -2.42
N CYS A 292 2.41 12.00 -1.95
CA CYS A 292 2.23 11.19 -0.76
C CYS A 292 3.30 11.48 0.31
N HIS A 293 4.56 11.71 -0.10
CA HIS A 293 5.67 11.97 0.80
C HIS A 293 5.88 13.47 1.04
N THR A 294 4.82 14.18 1.46
CA THR A 294 4.80 15.64 1.59
C THR A 294 5.81 16.16 2.61
N LEU A 295 5.89 15.55 3.80
CA LEU A 295 6.86 15.92 4.82
C LEU A 295 8.30 15.70 4.34
N THR A 296 8.57 14.55 3.73
CA THR A 296 9.87 14.24 3.13
C THR A 296 10.26 15.26 2.07
N ARG A 297 9.31 15.64 1.20
CA ARG A 297 9.51 16.66 0.17
C ARG A 297 9.85 18.01 0.78
N ASP A 298 9.14 18.42 1.83
CA ASP A 298 9.35 19.70 2.52
C ASP A 298 10.74 19.76 3.18
N LEU A 299 11.15 18.68 3.85
CA LEU A 299 12.49 18.55 4.43
C LEU A 299 13.57 18.62 3.34
N PHE A 300 13.40 17.87 2.24
CA PHE A 300 14.34 17.89 1.11
C PHE A 300 14.40 19.29 0.48
N ALA A 301 13.27 19.97 0.30
CA ALA A 301 13.18 21.31 -0.29
C ALA A 301 14.02 22.34 0.46
N LYS A 302 14.06 22.23 1.79
CA LYS A 302 14.79 23.13 2.69
C LYS A 302 16.25 22.73 2.87
N SER A 303 16.65 21.57 2.34
CA SER A 303 18.01 21.05 2.49
C SER A 303 18.99 21.64 1.47
N PRO A 304 20.31 21.59 1.75
CA PRO A 304 21.34 21.98 0.78
C PRO A 304 21.29 21.18 -0.54
N HIS A 305 20.76 19.96 -0.51
CA HIS A 305 20.65 19.11 -1.71
C HIS A 305 19.66 19.67 -2.72
N LYS A 306 18.66 20.45 -2.31
CA LYS A 306 17.68 20.99 -3.26
C LYS A 306 18.34 21.88 -4.32
N ALA A 307 19.11 22.87 -3.88
CA ALA A 307 19.82 23.77 -4.79
C ALA A 307 20.88 23.03 -5.62
N ALA A 308 21.58 22.05 -5.03
CA ALA A 308 22.57 21.26 -5.74
C ALA A 308 21.95 20.38 -6.84
N HIS A 309 20.83 19.71 -6.56
CA HIS A 309 20.13 18.90 -7.55
C HIS A 309 19.55 19.75 -8.69
N GLU A 310 19.03 20.94 -8.39
CA GLU A 310 18.57 21.88 -9.42
C GLU A 310 19.71 22.36 -10.32
N ALA A 311 20.85 22.74 -9.73
CA ALA A 311 22.02 23.20 -10.47
C ALA A 311 22.61 22.11 -11.38
N LEU A 312 22.54 20.84 -10.96
CA LEU A 312 23.07 19.69 -11.68
C LEU A 312 22.02 18.97 -12.56
N GLY A 313 20.76 19.41 -12.55
CA GLY A 313 19.67 18.75 -13.28
C GLY A 313 19.39 17.31 -12.83
N LEU A 314 19.65 16.99 -11.55
CA LEU A 314 19.51 15.64 -11.00
C LEU A 314 18.06 15.32 -10.60
N PRO A 315 17.59 14.07 -10.77
CA PRO A 315 16.20 13.67 -10.52
C PRO A 315 15.83 13.51 -9.02
N GLU A 316 16.26 14.44 -8.17
CA GLU A 316 15.93 14.53 -6.73
C GLU A 316 15.93 13.17 -6.01
N CYS A 317 14.75 12.67 -5.62
CA CYS A 317 14.57 11.44 -4.84
C CYS A 317 15.11 10.19 -5.55
N GLU A 318 15.03 10.14 -6.88
CA GLU A 318 15.43 8.97 -7.67
C GLU A 318 16.92 8.67 -7.52
N VAL A 319 17.75 9.70 -7.34
CA VAL A 319 19.21 9.54 -7.22
C VAL A 319 19.58 8.60 -6.06
N CYS A 320 18.81 8.66 -4.97
CA CYS A 320 19.07 7.86 -3.78
C CYS A 320 18.13 6.65 -3.64
N HIS A 321 16.87 6.76 -4.09
CA HIS A 321 15.84 5.74 -3.84
C HIS A 321 15.44 4.93 -5.08
N GLY A 322 15.88 5.32 -6.28
CA GLY A 322 15.37 4.77 -7.53
C GLY A 322 13.93 5.20 -7.83
N ASN A 323 13.32 4.62 -8.88
CA ASN A 323 11.97 4.96 -9.33
C ASN A 323 11.05 3.73 -9.50
N HIS A 324 11.51 2.67 -10.18
CA HIS A 324 10.77 1.43 -10.40
C HIS A 324 11.15 0.36 -9.37
N LEU A 325 12.43 0.24 -9.02
CA LEU A 325 12.92 -0.66 -7.96
C LEU A 325 13.11 0.06 -6.62
N ILE A 326 12.07 0.72 -6.09
CA ILE A 326 12.15 1.41 -4.80
C ILE A 326 12.20 0.38 -3.67
N GLN A 327 13.38 0.20 -3.08
CA GLN A 327 13.59 -0.74 -1.96
C GLN A 327 13.21 -0.13 -0.61
N LYS A 328 12.97 -1.00 0.38
CA LYS A 328 12.71 -0.55 1.75
C LYS A 328 13.96 0.15 2.28
N PRO A 329 13.89 1.43 2.67
CA PRO A 329 15.04 2.11 3.22
C PRO A 329 15.55 1.43 4.48
N THR A 330 16.86 1.33 4.61
CA THR A 330 17.53 0.81 5.80
C THR A 330 18.49 1.85 6.36
N ASP A 331 18.88 1.68 7.63
CA ASP A 331 19.83 2.62 8.25
C ASP A 331 21.21 2.53 7.55
N GLU A 332 21.54 1.41 6.90
CA GLU A 332 22.77 1.16 6.13
C GLU A 332 22.96 2.10 4.94
N MET A 333 21.87 2.61 4.37
CA MET A 333 21.92 3.63 3.33
C MET A 333 22.48 4.97 3.85
N LEU A 334 22.44 5.18 5.17
CA LEU A 334 22.92 6.38 5.85
C LEU A 334 24.31 6.15 6.46
N GLY A 335 25.19 7.14 6.26
CA GLY A 335 26.53 7.16 6.84
C GLY A 335 27.62 7.07 5.79
N ILE A 336 28.67 6.33 6.13
CA ILE A 336 29.91 6.20 5.34
C ILE A 336 30.31 4.73 5.15
N GLY A 337 29.39 3.82 5.45
CA GLY A 337 29.59 2.38 5.27
C GLY A 337 29.56 1.95 3.80
N PRO A 338 29.83 0.67 3.51
CA PRO A 338 29.87 0.16 2.14
C PRO A 338 28.54 0.30 1.39
N ASP A 339 27.42 0.21 2.11
CA ASP A 339 26.06 0.34 1.53
C ASP A 339 25.52 1.78 1.60
N ALA A 340 26.33 2.74 2.08
CA ALA A 340 25.89 4.11 2.24
C ALA A 340 25.83 4.83 0.89
N LEU A 341 24.77 5.62 0.68
CA LEU A 341 24.57 6.36 -0.56
C LEU A 341 25.37 7.66 -0.62
N CYS A 342 25.67 8.25 0.55
CA CYS A 342 26.29 9.57 0.65
C CYS A 342 27.69 9.59 0.04
N VAL A 343 28.45 8.51 0.20
CA VAL A 343 29.85 8.39 -0.25
C VAL A 343 30.00 8.23 -1.75
N GLN A 344 28.89 8.05 -2.48
CA GLN A 344 28.91 8.05 -3.95
C GLN A 344 29.23 9.45 -4.51
N CYS A 345 28.96 10.51 -3.74
CA CYS A 345 29.22 11.90 -4.12
C CYS A 345 30.10 12.65 -3.11
N HIS A 346 30.15 12.21 -1.85
CA HIS A 346 30.90 12.88 -0.79
C HIS A 346 32.17 12.13 -0.44
N GLU A 347 33.32 12.72 -0.76
CA GLU A 347 34.64 12.17 -0.46
C GLU A 347 35.01 12.30 1.03
N PRO A 348 35.90 11.44 1.55
CA PRO A 348 36.43 11.55 2.90
C PRO A 348 36.98 12.94 3.20
N GLY A 349 36.58 13.52 4.33
CA GLY A 349 36.99 14.87 4.76
C GLY A 349 36.10 16.00 4.26
N SER A 350 35.17 15.75 3.32
CA SER A 350 34.14 16.72 2.96
C SER A 350 33.13 16.93 4.09
N GLN A 351 32.47 18.10 4.13
CA GLN A 351 31.39 18.35 5.09
C GLN A 351 30.25 17.33 4.96
N GLY A 352 29.86 16.97 3.73
CA GLY A 352 28.80 15.98 3.50
C GLY A 352 29.15 14.60 4.06
N TYR A 353 30.41 14.18 3.95
CA TYR A 353 30.90 12.92 4.52
C TYR A 353 30.77 12.92 6.05
N VAL A 354 31.24 13.98 6.71
CA VAL A 354 31.16 14.13 8.18
C VAL A 354 29.71 14.20 8.65
N THR A 355 28.86 14.96 7.94
CA THR A 355 27.43 15.06 8.25
C THR A 355 26.72 13.72 8.12
N ALA A 356 26.99 12.96 7.05
CA ALA A 356 26.41 11.63 6.86
C ALA A 356 26.78 10.68 8.01
N GLN A 357 28.06 10.65 8.39
CA GLN A 357 28.52 9.85 9.53
C GLN A 357 27.79 10.25 10.81
N ARG A 358 27.72 11.55 11.12
CA ARG A 358 27.07 12.05 12.33
C ARG A 358 25.57 11.75 12.37
N MET A 359 24.89 11.82 11.22
CA MET A 359 23.48 11.43 11.10
C MET A 359 23.29 9.94 11.39
N ARG A 360 24.17 9.06 10.90
CA ARG A 360 24.13 7.62 11.23
C ARG A 360 24.34 7.37 12.71
N GLU A 361 25.36 7.99 13.31
CA GLU A 361 25.64 7.88 14.75
C GLU A 361 24.46 8.36 15.61
N THR A 362 23.77 9.41 15.16
CA THR A 362 22.58 9.96 15.80
C THR A 362 21.43 8.94 15.84
N ILE A 363 21.18 8.23 14.74
CA ILE A 363 20.17 7.14 14.67
C ILE A 363 20.59 5.94 15.52
N GLU A 364 21.85 5.48 15.40
CA GLU A 364 22.34 4.31 16.13
C GLU A 364 22.29 4.50 17.65
N ARG A 365 22.59 5.72 18.14
CA ARG A 365 22.48 6.04 19.57
C ARG A 365 21.09 5.74 20.15
N LEU A 366 20.02 6.17 19.49
CA LEU A 366 18.66 5.88 19.94
C LEU A 366 18.32 4.40 19.78
N LYS A 367 18.71 3.80 18.66
CA LYS A 367 18.46 2.39 18.38
C LYS A 367 19.09 1.47 19.43
N THR A 368 20.35 1.71 19.82
CA THR A 368 21.01 0.96 20.90
C THR A 368 20.31 1.17 22.23
N GLN A 369 20.02 2.43 22.61
CA GLN A 369 19.35 2.72 23.89
C GLN A 369 17.95 2.11 23.97
N LEU A 370 17.20 2.11 22.87
CA LEU A 370 15.89 1.48 22.75
C LEU A 370 16.01 -0.05 22.91
N ALA A 371 16.91 -0.69 22.17
CA ALA A 371 17.10 -2.14 22.25
C ALA A 371 17.49 -2.60 23.68
N ASP A 372 18.37 -1.85 24.34
CA ASP A 372 18.75 -2.09 25.74
C ASP A 372 17.54 -1.97 26.67
N SER A 373 16.71 -0.93 26.47
CA SER A 373 15.50 -0.70 27.28
C SER A 373 14.46 -1.81 27.09
N GLU A 374 14.20 -2.24 25.86
CA GLU A 374 13.30 -3.35 25.54
C GLU A 374 13.81 -4.67 26.13
N GLY A 375 15.12 -4.89 26.16
CA GLY A 375 15.73 -6.05 26.83
C GLY A 375 15.42 -6.08 28.33
N ILE A 376 15.60 -4.94 29.01
CA ILE A 376 15.34 -4.81 30.45
C ILE A 376 13.84 -4.98 30.75
N VAL A 377 12.97 -4.30 29.99
CA VAL A 377 11.51 -4.34 30.17
C VAL A 377 10.99 -5.76 29.94
N ARG A 378 11.42 -6.43 28.87
CA ARG A 378 11.06 -7.84 28.63
C ARG A 378 11.52 -8.76 29.75
N HIS A 379 12.73 -8.56 30.29
CA HIS A 379 13.21 -9.35 31.41
C HIS A 379 12.36 -9.15 32.67
N ALA A 380 12.00 -7.90 32.98
CA ALA A 380 11.12 -7.58 34.11
C ALA A 380 9.72 -8.22 33.94
N ALA A 381 9.14 -8.15 32.74
CA ALA A 381 7.86 -8.78 32.41
C ALA A 381 7.90 -10.32 32.58
N GLN A 382 9.00 -10.97 32.16
CA GLN A 382 9.20 -12.41 32.35
C GLN A 382 9.28 -12.84 33.83
N LEU A 383 9.65 -11.92 34.73
CA LEU A 383 9.61 -12.14 36.18
C LEU A 383 8.19 -11.97 36.76
N GLY A 384 7.19 -11.67 35.93
CA GLY A 384 5.80 -11.44 36.33
C GLY A 384 5.55 -10.05 36.92
N MET A 385 6.43 -9.08 36.64
CA MET A 385 6.21 -7.69 37.03
C MET A 385 5.26 -7.00 36.04
N ASP A 386 4.44 -6.07 36.54
CA ASP A 386 3.63 -5.19 35.70
C ASP A 386 4.52 -4.16 35.01
N MET A 387 4.48 -4.12 33.68
CA MET A 387 5.35 -3.30 32.86
C MET A 387 4.63 -2.32 31.93
N GLY A 388 3.32 -2.10 32.10
CA GLY A 388 2.52 -1.26 31.19
C GLY A 388 3.12 0.12 30.91
N ASP A 389 3.57 0.82 31.96
CA ASP A 389 4.19 2.15 31.83
C ASP A 389 5.51 2.09 31.05
N ALA A 390 6.37 1.10 31.34
CA ALA A 390 7.66 0.99 30.65
C ALA A 390 7.51 0.55 29.20
N GLU A 391 6.53 -0.31 28.91
CA GLU A 391 6.18 -0.68 27.53
C GLU A 391 5.71 0.55 26.75
N PHE A 392 4.85 1.40 27.34
CA PHE A 392 4.46 2.67 26.75
C PHE A 392 5.66 3.56 26.42
N GLU A 393 6.60 3.71 27.35
CA GLU A 393 7.83 4.49 27.12
C GLU A 393 8.71 3.90 26.00
N THR A 394 8.82 2.56 25.89
CA THR A 394 9.53 1.95 24.73
C THR A 394 8.81 2.21 23.40
N HIS A 395 7.47 2.24 23.40
CA HIS A 395 6.69 2.59 22.20
C HIS A 395 6.90 4.05 21.78
N GLU A 396 6.92 4.99 22.72
CA GLU A 396 7.23 6.40 22.42
C GLU A 396 8.65 6.57 21.87
N ALA A 397 9.65 5.91 22.47
CA ALA A 397 11.01 5.90 21.95
C ALA A 397 11.11 5.34 20.52
N SER A 398 10.37 4.27 20.22
CA SER A 398 10.28 3.69 18.87
C SER A 398 9.60 4.62 17.86
N ALA A 399 8.56 5.35 18.29
CA ALA A 399 7.91 6.38 17.48
C ALA A 399 8.89 7.52 17.14
N LYS A 400 9.70 7.98 18.12
CA LYS A 400 10.75 8.98 17.89
C LYS A 400 11.84 8.49 16.95
N LEU A 401 12.22 7.20 17.02
CA LEU A 401 13.16 6.62 16.06
C LEU A 401 12.59 6.64 14.63
N THR A 402 11.30 6.31 14.47
CA THR A 402 10.60 6.38 13.18
C THR A 402 10.53 7.82 12.66
N GLN A 403 10.25 8.78 13.53
CA GLN A 403 10.27 10.20 13.20
C GLN A 403 11.67 10.66 12.78
N ALA A 404 12.72 10.30 13.54
CA ALA A 404 14.10 10.66 13.23
C ALA A 404 14.54 10.14 11.85
N ARG A 405 14.15 8.91 11.47
CA ARG A 405 14.39 8.35 10.13
C ARG A 405 13.73 9.16 9.01
N THR A 406 12.59 9.78 9.27
CA THR A 406 11.95 10.69 8.31
C THR A 406 12.76 11.99 8.18
N TYR A 407 13.23 12.52 9.29
CA TYR A 407 14.02 13.76 9.36
C TYR A 407 15.43 13.66 8.76
N VAL A 408 15.90 12.45 8.41
CA VAL A 408 17.10 12.25 7.57
C VAL A 408 17.06 13.09 6.29
N HIS A 409 15.87 13.32 5.73
CA HIS A 409 15.69 14.10 4.50
C HIS A 409 15.92 15.62 4.67
N SER A 410 16.17 16.09 5.89
CA SER A 410 16.72 17.44 6.12
C SER A 410 18.21 17.52 5.80
N PHE A 411 18.90 16.38 5.72
CA PHE A 411 20.36 16.25 5.56
C PHE A 411 21.14 17.06 6.61
N SER A 412 20.62 17.06 7.83
CA SER A 412 21.11 17.86 8.95
C SER A 412 21.00 17.05 10.25
N ALA A 413 22.15 16.75 10.86
CA ALA A 413 22.19 16.09 12.17
C ALA A 413 21.55 16.98 13.24
N GLU A 414 21.76 18.29 13.15
CA GLU A 414 21.22 19.31 14.05
C GLU A 414 19.69 19.27 14.10
N THR A 415 19.04 19.04 12.97
CA THR A 415 17.57 18.95 12.88
C THR A 415 17.05 17.63 13.46
N MET A 416 17.83 16.55 13.37
CA MET A 416 17.46 15.23 13.92
C MET A 416 17.70 15.12 15.42
N ASN A 417 18.71 15.81 15.95
CA ASN A 417 19.18 15.67 17.33
C ASN A 417 18.09 15.85 18.40
N PRO A 418 17.21 16.86 18.34
CA PRO A 418 16.16 17.03 19.34
C PRO A 418 15.19 15.85 19.42
N ILE A 419 14.82 15.29 18.26
CA ILE A 419 13.89 14.15 18.15
C ILE A 419 14.55 12.90 18.76
N VAL A 420 15.81 12.67 18.42
CA VAL A 420 16.59 11.54 18.95
C VAL A 420 16.80 11.67 20.45
N GLU A 421 17.09 12.87 20.95
CA GLU A 421 17.28 13.07 22.39
C GLU A 421 15.98 12.79 23.16
N GLU A 422 14.83 13.28 22.66
CA GLU A 422 13.53 12.96 23.25
C GLU A 422 13.26 11.45 23.29
N GLY A 423 13.54 10.73 22.19
CA GLY A 423 13.43 9.26 22.15
C GLY A 423 14.38 8.57 23.14
N VAL A 424 15.59 9.10 23.31
CA VAL A 424 16.56 8.57 24.27
C VAL A 424 16.07 8.77 25.70
N GLN A 425 15.38 9.87 26.01
CA GLN A 425 14.79 10.10 27.34
C GLN A 425 13.69 9.07 27.64
N HIS A 426 12.79 8.81 26.69
CA HIS A 426 11.77 7.75 26.83
C HIS A 426 12.41 6.37 27.07
N ALA A 427 13.42 5.99 26.27
CA ALA A 427 14.11 4.71 26.44
C ALA A 427 14.88 4.60 27.78
N ARG A 428 15.44 5.71 28.29
CA ARG A 428 16.07 5.76 29.62
C ARG A 428 15.03 5.59 30.73
N LEU A 429 13.87 6.24 30.61
CA LEU A 429 12.78 6.13 31.57
C LEU A 429 12.25 4.69 31.63
N ALA A 430 12.00 4.07 30.46
CA ALA A 430 11.63 2.66 30.36
C ALA A 430 12.66 1.73 31.06
N SER A 431 13.95 1.96 30.78
CA SER A 431 15.04 1.20 31.41
C SER A 431 15.06 1.36 32.92
N GLN A 432 14.81 2.57 33.43
CA GLN A 432 14.76 2.86 34.85
C GLN A 432 13.60 2.14 35.52
N GLN A 433 12.39 2.22 34.96
CA GLN A 433 11.19 1.54 35.46
C GLN A 433 11.39 0.02 35.45
N GLY A 434 11.93 -0.55 34.37
CA GLY A 434 12.24 -1.98 34.30
C GLY A 434 13.25 -2.42 35.36
N ARG A 435 14.32 -1.65 35.58
CA ARG A 435 15.31 -1.94 36.66
C ARG A 435 14.67 -1.86 38.05
N GLN A 436 13.83 -0.86 38.30
CA GLN A 436 13.10 -0.72 39.57
C GLN A 436 12.15 -1.91 39.80
N ALA A 437 11.46 -2.37 38.76
CA ALA A 437 10.60 -3.54 38.82
C ALA A 437 11.40 -4.82 39.16
N ILE A 438 12.55 -5.03 38.51
CA ILE A 438 13.44 -6.17 38.80
C ILE A 438 13.95 -6.10 40.25
N GLN A 439 14.31 -4.92 40.75
CA GLN A 439 14.72 -4.74 42.13
C GLN A 439 13.58 -5.02 43.12
N ALA A 440 12.37 -4.54 42.83
CA ALA A 440 11.18 -4.81 43.64
C ALA A 440 10.84 -6.30 43.68
N PHE A 441 10.97 -7.02 42.55
CA PHE A 441 10.84 -8.48 42.50
C PHE A 441 11.83 -9.17 43.46
N ARG A 442 13.12 -8.83 43.37
CA ARG A 442 14.18 -9.40 44.23
C ARG A 442 13.90 -9.13 45.71
N PHE A 443 13.51 -7.90 46.04
CA PHE A 443 13.16 -7.51 47.40
C PHE A 443 11.99 -8.34 47.94
N ARG A 444 10.89 -8.48 47.19
CA ARG A 444 9.72 -9.30 47.59
C ARG A 444 10.10 -10.77 47.80
N ARG A 445 10.96 -11.33 46.93
CA ARG A 445 11.41 -12.72 47.03
C ARG A 445 12.30 -12.95 48.24
N GLN A 446 13.24 -12.05 48.51
CA GLN A 446 14.10 -12.10 49.70
C GLN A 446 13.29 -11.93 50.99
N GLY A 447 12.36 -10.97 51.01
CA GLY A 447 11.44 -10.77 52.13
C GLY A 447 10.61 -12.02 52.43
N LEU A 448 10.04 -12.66 51.41
CA LEU A 448 9.30 -13.92 51.57
C LEU A 448 10.17 -15.02 52.19
N TRP A 449 11.41 -15.20 51.73
CA TRP A 449 12.33 -16.19 52.31
C TRP A 449 12.63 -15.90 53.79
N ILE A 450 12.87 -14.64 54.14
CA ILE A 450 13.10 -14.23 55.54
C ILE A 450 11.85 -14.50 56.39
N THR A 451 10.66 -14.15 55.91
CA THR A 451 9.40 -14.42 56.62
C THR A 451 9.16 -15.91 56.78
N LEU A 452 9.37 -16.73 55.74
CA LEU A 452 9.24 -18.18 55.82
C LEU A 452 10.23 -18.81 56.81
N LEU A 453 11.45 -18.28 56.90
CA LEU A 453 12.44 -18.72 57.89
C LEU A 453 11.96 -18.41 59.32
N ILE A 454 11.50 -17.18 59.57
CA ILE A 454 10.98 -16.77 60.89
C ILE A 454 9.79 -17.64 61.28
N VAL A 455 8.81 -17.82 60.38
CA VAL A 455 7.65 -18.67 60.62
C VAL A 455 8.05 -20.12 60.85
N GLY A 456 9.01 -20.65 60.08
CA GLY A 456 9.55 -22.00 60.24
C GLY A 456 10.21 -22.21 61.60
N LEU A 457 10.99 -21.23 62.08
CA LEU A 457 11.60 -21.26 63.41
C LEU A 457 10.55 -21.20 64.53
N LEU A 458 9.50 -20.37 64.36
CA LEU A 458 8.37 -20.32 65.30
C LEU A 458 7.62 -21.65 65.36
N ILE A 459 7.33 -22.26 64.21
CA ILE A 459 6.67 -23.57 64.14
C ILE A 459 7.55 -24.65 64.79
N LEU A 460 8.86 -24.66 64.50
CA LEU A 460 9.79 -25.61 65.10
C LEU A 460 9.85 -25.43 66.63
N GLY A 461 9.94 -24.20 67.11
CA GLY A 461 9.89 -23.90 68.55
C GLY A 461 8.60 -24.40 69.19
N LEU A 462 7.46 -24.21 68.53
CA LEU A 462 6.16 -24.71 69.00
C LEU A 462 6.13 -26.25 69.07
N LEU A 463 6.65 -26.93 68.05
CA LEU A 463 6.73 -28.40 68.01
C LEU A 463 7.65 -28.98 69.09
N LEU A 464 8.77 -28.31 69.38
CA LEU A 464 9.67 -28.68 70.47
C LEU A 464 8.99 -28.53 71.83
N LEU A 465 8.26 -27.42 72.04
CA LEU A 465 7.49 -27.19 73.26
C LEU A 465 6.38 -28.24 73.46
N ILE A 466 5.64 -28.59 72.39
CA ILE A 466 4.62 -29.64 72.46
C ILE A 466 5.24 -30.98 72.83
N ARG A 467 6.38 -31.36 72.23
CA ARG A 467 7.12 -32.59 72.59
C ARG A 467 7.57 -32.61 74.04
N GLU A 468 8.01 -31.48 74.59
CA GLU A 468 8.40 -31.38 75.99
C GLU A 468 7.21 -31.59 76.93
N ILE A 469 6.03 -31.07 76.58
CA ILE A 469 4.79 -31.27 77.34
C ILE A 469 4.28 -32.71 77.23
N GLU A 470 4.42 -33.35 76.07
CA GLU A 470 3.97 -34.73 75.82
C GLU A 470 4.94 -35.82 76.32
N HIS A 471 6.17 -35.45 76.73
CA HIS A 471 7.11 -36.40 77.33
C HIS A 471 6.53 -36.94 78.66
N PRO A 472 6.26 -38.26 78.77
CA PRO A 472 5.72 -38.83 80.00
C PRO A 472 6.76 -38.68 81.12
N ARG A 473 6.40 -38.05 82.23
CA ARG A 473 7.17 -38.17 83.48
C ARG A 473 7.15 -39.64 83.89
N SER A 474 8.20 -40.38 83.55
CA SER A 474 8.39 -41.77 83.96
C SER A 474 8.54 -41.84 85.49
N SER A 475 7.49 -42.34 86.13
CA SER A 475 7.49 -43.22 87.31
C SER A 475 8.44 -42.89 88.48
N SER A 476 7.88 -42.29 89.53
CA SER A 476 8.32 -42.57 90.91
C SER A 476 7.72 -43.93 91.33
N PRO A 477 8.49 -44.87 91.92
CA PRO A 477 7.93 -46.13 92.40
C PRO A 477 7.14 -45.92 93.70
N PRO A 478 6.14 -46.76 94.00
CA PRO A 478 5.37 -46.69 95.23
C PRO A 478 6.19 -47.26 96.40
N HIS A 479 6.20 -46.54 97.52
CA HIS A 479 6.54 -47.06 98.84
C HIS A 479 5.26 -47.23 99.66
#